data_AF-A0A2T7NC58-F1
#
_entry.id   AF-A0A2T7NC58-F1
#
_cell.length_a   1.000
_cell.length_b   1.000
_cell.length_c   1.000
_cell.angle_alpha   90.00
_cell.angle_beta   90.00
_cell.angle_gamma   90.00
#
_symmetry.space_group_name_H-M   'P 1'
#
loop_
_entity.id
_entity.type
_entity.pdbx_description
1 polymer ?
#
loop_
_entity_poly.entity_id
_entity_poly.type
_entity_poly.pdbx_seq_one_letter_code
_entity_poly.pdbx_strand_id
1 'polypeptide(L)'
;MQKKGEEIADKANRELKFRFGYHAIPSMSHLHMHVISQDLDSPCLKTKKHWNSFTTDYFIDSKKIIHQLEKTGKIEVNEQETKEFLKADLRCHVCRKEFTTIPALKSHIVLHNLTKSAG
;
A
#
# COMPACT_ATOMS: atom_id res chain seq x y z
N MET A 1 13.64 10.36 2.02
CA MET A 1 12.45 9.92 2.81
C MET A 1 12.56 8.46 3.23
N GLN A 2 13.02 7.54 2.36
CA GLN A 2 13.11 6.09 2.65
C GLN A 2 13.74 5.74 4.01
N LYS A 3 15.01 6.11 4.24
CA LYS A 3 15.71 5.83 5.52
C LYS A 3 14.92 6.29 6.75
N LYS A 4 14.29 7.47 6.66
CA LYS A 4 13.49 7.99 7.77
C LYS A 4 12.20 7.18 7.99
N GLY A 5 11.59 6.69 6.92
CA GLY A 5 10.47 5.77 7.00
C GLY A 5 10.85 4.46 7.68
N GLU A 6 11.99 3.88 7.32
CA GLU A 6 12.54 2.67 7.95
C GLU A 6 12.77 2.89 9.45
N GLU A 7 13.41 4.00 9.85
CA GLU A 7 13.58 4.36 11.27
C GLU A 7 12.26 4.50 12.05
N ILE A 8 11.19 4.96 11.39
CA ILE A 8 9.85 5.07 12.00
C ILE A 8 9.23 3.69 12.17
N ALA A 9 9.33 2.83 11.14
CA ALA A 9 8.82 1.47 11.18
C ALA A 9 9.55 0.61 12.23
N ASP A 10 10.87 0.74 12.37
CA ASP A 10 11.67 0.01 13.35
C ASP A 10 11.29 0.33 14.80
N LYS A 11 10.76 1.54 15.04
CA LYS A 11 10.25 1.99 16.34
C LYS A 11 8.78 1.65 16.57
N ALA A 12 8.09 1.13 15.55
CA ALA A 12 6.71 0.68 15.65
C ALA A 12 6.64 -0.78 16.15
N ASN A 13 5.48 -1.43 15.98
CA ASN A 13 5.33 -2.84 16.32
C ASN A 13 6.21 -3.71 15.38
N ARG A 14 7.19 -4.41 15.97
CA ARG A 14 8.18 -5.24 15.25
C ARG A 14 7.60 -6.50 14.59
N GLU A 15 6.39 -6.92 14.97
CA GLU A 15 5.69 -8.05 14.35
C GLU A 15 5.04 -7.66 13.03
N LEU A 16 4.82 -6.36 12.81
CA LEU A 16 4.20 -5.84 11.60
C LEU A 16 5.24 -5.67 10.49
N LYS A 17 4.83 -6.04 9.27
CA LYS A 17 5.58 -5.72 8.06
C LYS A 17 5.12 -4.38 7.53
N PHE A 18 6.05 -3.54 7.11
CA PHE A 18 5.77 -2.22 6.55
C PHE A 18 6.14 -2.14 5.07
N ARG A 19 5.40 -1.30 4.35
CA ARG A 19 5.76 -0.81 3.02
C ARG A 19 6.01 0.69 3.06
N PHE A 20 6.87 1.12 2.15
CA PHE A 20 7.29 2.50 2.01
C PHE A 20 7.10 2.91 0.56
N GLY A 21 6.31 3.95 0.30
CA GLY A 21 6.01 4.29 -1.08
C GLY A 21 5.08 5.48 -1.24
N TYR A 22 4.62 5.64 -2.46
CA TYR A 22 3.88 6.80 -2.93
C TYR A 22 2.65 6.35 -3.69
N HIS A 23 1.57 7.11 -3.60
CA HIS A 23 0.51 7.00 -4.60
C HIS A 23 1.04 7.53 -5.93
N ALA A 24 0.82 6.77 -6.99
CA ALA A 24 1.28 7.12 -8.34
C ALA A 24 0.69 8.45 -8.84
N ILE A 25 -0.54 8.76 -8.43
CA ILE A 25 -1.14 10.09 -8.61
C ILE A 25 -1.35 10.68 -7.21
N PRO A 26 -0.64 11.76 -6.85
CA PRO A 26 -0.70 12.30 -5.50
C PRO A 26 -2.07 12.93 -5.21
N SER A 27 -2.62 12.66 -4.03
CA SER A 27 -3.87 13.28 -3.56
C SER A 27 -3.66 14.66 -2.92
N MET A 28 -2.42 15.08 -2.72
CA MET A 28 -2.02 16.36 -2.13
C MET A 28 -0.92 16.97 -2.99
N SER A 29 -0.78 18.29 -2.96
CA SER A 29 0.20 19.02 -3.79
C SER A 29 1.66 18.73 -3.42
N HIS A 30 1.92 18.44 -2.15
CA HIS A 30 3.28 18.18 -1.67
C HIS A 30 3.61 16.69 -1.72
N LEU A 31 4.88 16.39 -2.01
CA LEU A 31 5.41 15.04 -1.95
C LEU A 31 5.25 14.47 -0.54
N HIS A 32 4.56 13.35 -0.44
CA HIS A 32 4.35 12.64 0.82
C HIS A 32 4.62 11.15 0.59
N MET A 33 5.44 10.55 1.45
CA MET A 33 5.72 9.13 1.43
C MET A 33 4.85 8.47 2.51
N HIS A 34 4.19 7.38 2.14
CA HIS A 34 3.50 6.52 3.07
C HIS A 34 4.49 5.60 3.77
N VAL A 35 4.34 5.47 5.09
CA VAL A 35 4.91 4.40 5.91
C VAL A 35 3.70 3.64 6.43
N ILE A 36 3.43 2.46 5.87
CA ILE A 36 2.16 1.77 6.09
C ILE A 36 2.37 0.30 6.43
N SER A 37 1.80 -0.15 7.54
CA SER A 37 1.81 -1.56 7.94
C SER A 37 0.89 -2.39 7.03
N GLN A 38 1.24 -3.66 6.85
CA GLN A 38 0.55 -4.56 5.90
C GLN A 38 -0.62 -5.34 6.54
N ASP A 39 -0.95 -5.10 7.81
CA ASP A 39 -2.17 -5.61 8.41
C ASP A 39 -3.42 -4.95 7.83
N LEU A 40 -3.32 -3.67 7.43
CA LEU A 40 -4.39 -2.84 6.86
C LEU A 40 -5.70 -2.88 7.67
N ASP A 41 -5.62 -3.15 8.97
CA ASP A 41 -6.77 -3.25 9.85
C ASP A 41 -7.07 -1.90 10.48
N SER A 42 -7.90 -1.11 9.80
CA SER A 42 -8.25 0.23 10.26
C SER A 42 -9.73 0.55 10.04
N PRO A 43 -10.42 1.21 11.00
CA PRO A 43 -11.78 1.73 10.79
C PRO A 43 -11.86 2.76 9.64
N CYS A 44 -10.73 3.37 9.25
CA CYS A 44 -10.66 4.35 8.16
C CYS A 44 -10.56 3.72 6.76
N LEU A 45 -10.31 2.40 6.68
CA LEU A 45 -10.38 1.65 5.43
C LEU A 45 -11.85 1.38 5.07
N LYS A 46 -12.45 2.26 4.26
CA LYS A 46 -13.90 2.30 4.02
C LYS A 46 -14.32 2.01 2.58
N THR A 47 -13.46 2.26 1.61
CA THR A 47 -13.82 2.25 0.19
C THR A 47 -12.90 1.36 -0.64
N LYS A 48 -13.38 0.92 -1.81
CA LYS A 48 -12.55 0.22 -2.81
C LYS A 48 -11.31 1.03 -3.17
N LYS A 49 -11.46 2.34 -3.31
CA LYS A 49 -10.35 3.26 -3.59
C LYS A 49 -9.28 3.23 -2.49
N HIS A 50 -9.67 3.26 -1.21
CA HIS A 50 -8.69 3.18 -0.11
C HIS A 50 -7.93 1.86 -0.12
N TRP A 51 -8.60 0.74 -0.42
CA TRP A 51 -7.92 -0.56 -0.50
C TRP A 51 -6.95 -0.61 -1.68
N ASN A 52 -7.48 -0.37 -2.89
CA ASN A 52 -6.72 -0.49 -4.11
C ASN A 52 -5.56 0.49 -4.18
N SER A 53 -5.67 1.68 -3.56
CA SER A 53 -4.57 2.65 -3.56
C SER A 53 -3.31 2.17 -2.83
N PHE A 54 -3.43 1.16 -1.95
CA PHE A 54 -2.30 0.56 -1.23
C PHE A 54 -1.92 -0.86 -1.70
N THR A 55 -2.84 -1.58 -2.35
CA THR A 55 -2.68 -3.01 -2.66
C THR A 55 -2.56 -3.33 -4.15
N THR A 56 -2.40 -2.32 -5.00
CA THR A 56 -2.18 -2.44 -6.44
C THR A 56 -0.94 -1.64 -6.85
N ASP A 57 -0.60 -1.66 -8.14
CA ASP A 57 0.48 -0.85 -8.70
C ASP A 57 0.21 0.67 -8.67
N TYR A 58 -0.96 1.08 -8.18
CA TYR A 58 -1.19 2.47 -7.77
C TYR A 58 -0.26 2.90 -6.63
N PHE A 59 0.20 1.96 -5.79
CA PHE A 59 1.20 2.21 -4.76
C PHE A 59 2.59 1.84 -5.28
N ILE A 60 3.43 2.84 -5.53
CA ILE A 60 4.78 2.66 -6.04
C ILE A 60 5.76 2.62 -4.88
N ASP A 61 6.51 1.53 -4.75
CA ASP A 61 7.52 1.40 -3.70
C ASP A 61 8.61 2.46 -3.83
N SER A 62 9.01 3.04 -2.69
CA SER A 62 9.99 4.13 -2.63
C SER A 62 11.34 3.74 -3.24
N LYS A 63 11.78 2.50 -3.04
CA LYS A 63 13.01 1.97 -3.66
C LYS A 63 12.93 1.93 -5.19
N LYS A 64 11.76 1.67 -5.77
CA LYS A 64 11.53 1.71 -7.22
C LYS A 64 11.64 3.14 -7.76
N ILE A 65 11.04 4.11 -7.05
CA ILE A 65 11.15 5.54 -7.38
C ILE A 65 12.62 6.00 -7.33
N ILE A 66 13.34 5.67 -6.26
CA ILE A 66 14.77 6.03 -6.12
C ILE A 66 15.57 5.46 -7.29
N HIS A 67 15.42 4.17 -7.58
CA HIS A 67 16.13 3.52 -8.69
C HIS A 67 15.82 4.16 -10.05
N GLN A 68 14.56 4.50 -10.32
CA GLN A 68 14.19 5.18 -11.56
C GLN A 68 14.82 6.57 -11.64
N LEU A 69 14.76 7.37 -10.57
CA LEU A 69 15.40 8.69 -10.52
C LEU A 69 16.91 8.62 -10.75
N GLU A 70 17.60 7.66 -10.11
CA GLU A 70 19.03 7.45 -10.29
C GLU A 70 19.39 7.09 -11.74
N LYS A 71 18.51 6.34 -12.43
CA LYS A 71 18.75 5.86 -13.79
C LYS A 71 18.39 6.88 -14.88
N THR A 72 17.28 7.60 -14.74
CA THR A 72 16.70 8.42 -15.81
C THR A 72 16.59 9.90 -15.46
N GLY A 73 16.79 10.27 -14.20
CA GLY A 73 16.60 11.64 -13.70
C GLY A 73 15.14 12.07 -13.58
N LYS A 74 14.17 11.21 -13.90
CA LYS A 74 12.73 11.54 -13.87
C LYS A 74 11.85 10.34 -13.53
N ILE A 75 10.67 10.63 -13.01
CA ILE A 75 9.61 9.63 -12.86
C ILE A 75 8.56 9.87 -13.93
N GLU A 76 8.22 8.82 -14.66
CA GLU A 76 7.12 8.83 -15.63
C GLU A 76 5.99 7.98 -15.09
N VAL A 77 4.79 8.57 -15.00
CA VAL A 77 3.57 7.87 -14.59
C VAL A 77 2.53 8.03 -15.69
N ASN A 78 2.03 6.91 -16.20
CA ASN A 78 0.87 6.93 -17.08
C ASN A 78 -0.39 7.11 -16.24
N GLU A 79 -0.87 8.35 -16.11
CA GLU A 79 -2.03 8.64 -15.25
C GLU A 79 -3.28 7.83 -15.62
N GLN A 80 -3.54 7.65 -16.91
CA GLN A 80 -4.77 7.01 -17.36
C GLN A 80 -4.76 5.53 -16.98
N GLU A 81 -3.67 4.84 -17.29
CA GLU A 81 -3.48 3.44 -16.91
C GLU A 81 -3.52 3.28 -15.38
N THR A 82 -2.87 4.19 -14.66
CA THR A 82 -2.78 4.09 -13.20
C THR A 82 -4.13 4.29 -12.51
N LYS A 83 -5.03 5.13 -13.07
CA LYS A 83 -6.39 5.31 -12.54
C LYS A 83 -7.22 4.02 -12.61
N GLU A 84 -6.95 3.11 -13.53
CA GLU A 84 -7.68 1.84 -13.66
C GLU A 84 -7.39 0.89 -12.49
N PHE A 85 -6.20 0.94 -11.89
CA PHE A 85 -5.90 0.16 -10.69
C PHE A 85 -6.82 0.47 -9.51
N LEU A 86 -7.30 1.71 -9.39
CA LEU A 86 -8.26 2.09 -8.34
C LEU A 86 -9.63 1.44 -8.53
N LYS A 87 -9.99 1.05 -9.78
CA LYS A 87 -11.27 0.44 -10.13
C LYS A 87 -11.24 -1.09 -10.10
N ALA A 88 -10.03 -1.68 -10.08
CA ALA A 88 -9.80 -3.12 -10.04
C ALA A 88 -10.63 -3.84 -8.96
N ASP A 89 -10.84 -5.14 -9.16
CA ASP A 89 -11.58 -5.96 -8.23
C ASP A 89 -10.89 -6.06 -6.87
N LEU A 90 -11.69 -6.16 -5.81
CA LEU A 90 -11.17 -6.23 -4.45
C LEU A 90 -10.50 -7.58 -4.25
N ARG A 91 -9.18 -7.56 -4.12
CA ARG A 91 -8.36 -8.76 -3.96
C ARG A 91 -7.49 -8.67 -2.73
N CYS A 92 -7.47 -9.74 -1.93
CA CYS A 92 -6.57 -9.83 -0.78
C CYS A 92 -5.11 -9.70 -1.23
N HIS A 93 -4.33 -8.84 -0.57
CA HIS A 93 -2.93 -8.65 -0.90
C HIS A 93 -2.04 -9.82 -0.45
N VAL A 94 -2.53 -10.69 0.44
CA VAL A 94 -1.82 -11.87 0.95
C VAL A 94 -2.13 -13.10 0.11
N CYS A 95 -3.38 -13.57 0.11
CA CYS A 95 -3.76 -14.85 -0.52
C CYS A 95 -4.47 -14.70 -1.87
N ARG A 96 -4.64 -13.47 -2.36
CA ARG A 96 -5.25 -13.20 -3.67
C ARG A 96 -6.72 -13.62 -3.83
N LYS A 97 -7.42 -13.96 -2.74
CA LYS A 97 -8.88 -14.18 -2.73
C LYS A 97 -9.62 -12.90 -3.12
N GLU A 98 -10.67 -13.02 -3.92
CA GLU A 98 -11.51 -11.91 -4.38
C GLU A 98 -12.73 -11.69 -3.50
N PHE A 99 -13.20 -10.45 -3.49
CA PHE A 99 -14.33 -9.99 -2.68
C PHE A 99 -15.17 -8.99 -3.49
N THR A 100 -16.45 -8.91 -3.17
CA THR A 100 -17.36 -7.92 -3.79
C THR A 100 -17.56 -6.69 -2.90
N THR A 101 -17.24 -6.77 -1.61
CA THR A 101 -17.45 -5.69 -0.64
C THR A 101 -16.26 -5.49 0.31
N ILE A 102 -16.04 -4.26 0.76
CA ILE A 102 -15.01 -3.92 1.75
C ILE A 102 -15.22 -4.61 3.11
N PRO A 103 -16.43 -4.68 3.69
CA PRO A 103 -16.64 -5.37 4.96
C PRO A 103 -16.24 -6.86 4.92
N ALA A 104 -16.58 -7.56 3.82
CA ALA A 104 -16.19 -8.96 3.66
C ALA A 104 -14.66 -9.11 3.55
N LEU A 105 -14.00 -8.23 2.80
CA LEU A 105 -12.54 -8.20 2.70
C LEU A 105 -11.89 -7.90 4.05
N LYS A 106 -12.39 -6.91 4.80
CA LYS A 106 -11.87 -6.54 6.12
C LYS A 106 -11.96 -7.69 7.11
N SER A 107 -13.11 -8.38 7.13
CA SER A 107 -13.30 -9.57 7.97
C SER A 107 -12.30 -10.67 7.62
N HIS A 108 -11.92 -10.78 6.34
CA HIS A 108 -10.95 -11.76 5.88
C HIS A 108 -9.50 -11.43 6.25
N ILE A 109 -9.05 -10.18 6.13
CA ILE A 109 -7.63 -9.84 6.35
C ILE A 109 -7.19 -10.01 7.81
N VAL A 110 -8.11 -9.88 8.77
CA VAL A 110 -7.86 -10.15 10.20
C VAL A 110 -7.36 -11.58 10.40
N LEU A 111 -7.83 -12.55 9.60
CA LEU A 111 -7.37 -13.94 9.68
C LEU A 111 -5.87 -14.07 9.37
N HIS A 112 -5.34 -13.25 8.45
CA HIS A 112 -3.89 -13.23 8.14
C HIS A 112 -3.06 -12.54 9.21
N ASN A 113 -3.68 -11.73 10.06
CA ASN A 113 -3.01 -11.06 11.17
C ASN A 113 -2.92 -12.01 12.38
N LEU A 114 -3.95 -12.84 12.61
CA LEU A 114 -3.99 -13.83 13.68
C LEU A 114 -3.09 -15.06 13.43
N THR A 115 -2.86 -15.43 12.16
CA THR A 115 -1.99 -16.57 11.83
C THR A 115 -0.49 -16.26 11.94
N LYS A 116 -0.12 -14.98 12.09
CA LYS A 116 1.29 -14.56 12.27
C LYS A 116 1.78 -14.60 13.71
N SER A 117 0.88 -14.60 14.70
CA SER A 117 1.25 -14.63 16.13
C SER A 117 1.48 -16.06 16.68
N ALA A 118 1.42 -17.08 15.83
CA ALA A 118 1.59 -18.48 16.21
C ALA A 118 2.95 -19.08 15.80
N GLY A 119 3.95 -18.25 15.45
CA GLY A 119 5.27 -18.68 14.98
C GLY A 119 6.41 -17.96 15.68
#